data_AF-A0A4S0IHM6-F1
#
_entry.id   AF-A0A4S0IHM6-F1
#
_cell.length_a   1.000
_cell.length_b   1.000
_cell.length_c   1.000
_cell.angle_alpha   90.00
_cell.angle_beta   90.00
_cell.angle_gamma   90.00
#
_symmetry.space_group_name_H-M   'P 1'
#
loop_
_entity.id
_entity.type
_entity.pdbx_description
1 polymer ?
#
loop_
_entity_poly.entity_id
_entity_poly.type
_entity_poly.pdbx_seq_one_letter_code
_entity_poly.pdbx_strand_id
1 'polypeptide(L)'
;CAGAALLATGCQKQQAADKKLPVLVTTQKVALADYAPRTSLTGVIAARTLNNLSFRVGGRVAERLVDVGQHVDQGAVLARIDPQEQQSDLRSAQADLDAAR
;
A
#
# COMPACT_ATOMS: atom_id res chain seq x y z
N CYS A 1 2.51 -106.38 -32.05
CA CYS A 1 3.11 -106.75 -30.74
C CYS A 1 3.66 -105.51 -30.07
N ALA A 2 3.18 -105.26 -28.84
CA ALA A 2 3.62 -104.28 -27.82
C ALA A 2 3.78 -102.82 -28.29
N GLY A 3 2.91 -101.87 -27.92
CA GLY A 3 2.64 -101.43 -26.54
C GLY A 3 3.51 -100.18 -26.28
N ALA A 4 3.10 -99.09 -25.62
CA ALA A 4 1.95 -98.72 -24.82
C ALA A 4 1.83 -97.18 -24.95
N ALA A 5 0.67 -96.61 -25.26
CA ALA A 5 -0.25 -96.01 -24.29
C ALA A 5 0.41 -95.08 -23.25
N LEU A 6 0.26 -93.76 -23.43
CA LEU A 6 0.13 -92.79 -22.34
C LEU A 6 -0.70 -91.60 -22.85
N LEU A 7 -2.01 -91.73 -22.66
CA LEU A 7 -2.97 -90.65 -22.66
C LEU A 7 -2.80 -89.86 -21.35
N ALA A 8 -2.51 -88.57 -21.44
CA ALA A 8 -2.78 -87.62 -20.36
C ALA A 8 -3.16 -86.28 -20.96
N THR A 9 -4.46 -86.06 -21.01
CA THR A 9 -5.15 -84.82 -21.33
C THR A 9 -4.94 -83.77 -20.24
N GLY A 10 -4.55 -82.56 -20.67
CA GLY A 10 -5.10 -81.28 -20.18
C GLY A 10 -5.02 -80.94 -18.68
N CYS A 11 -4.26 -79.88 -18.38
CA CYS A 11 -4.83 -78.65 -17.81
C CYS A 11 -3.75 -77.59 -17.69
N GLN A 12 -3.42 -76.94 -18.81
CA GLN A 12 -2.81 -75.63 -18.71
C GLN A 12 -3.93 -74.69 -18.26
N LYS A 13 -4.01 -74.47 -16.95
CA LYS A 13 -4.88 -73.44 -16.39
C LYS A 13 -4.28 -72.12 -16.86
N GLN A 14 -4.74 -71.64 -18.02
CA GLN A 14 -4.62 -70.24 -18.38
C GLN A 14 -5.27 -69.51 -17.21
N GLN A 15 -4.45 -68.97 -16.32
CA GLN A 15 -4.91 -68.08 -15.28
C GLN A 15 -5.62 -66.97 -16.03
N ALA A 16 -6.95 -66.97 -15.98
CA ALA A 16 -7.75 -65.90 -16.56
C ALA A 16 -7.13 -64.62 -15.99
N ALA A 17 -6.57 -63.80 -16.87
CA ALA A 17 -5.93 -62.55 -16.47
C ALA A 17 -6.90 -61.86 -15.55
N ASP A 18 -6.49 -61.68 -14.29
CA ASP A 18 -7.30 -61.09 -13.24
C ASP A 18 -7.95 -59.86 -13.84
N LYS A 19 -9.27 -59.89 -14.01
CA LYS A 19 -10.02 -58.77 -14.56
C LYS A 19 -9.99 -57.73 -13.45
N LYS A 20 -8.91 -56.95 -13.39
CA LYS A 20 -8.67 -55.91 -12.38
C LYS A 20 -9.98 -55.15 -12.23
N LEU A 21 -10.63 -55.28 -11.08
CA LEU A 21 -11.86 -54.56 -10.83
C LEU A 21 -11.53 -53.07 -10.97
N PRO A 22 -12.37 -52.31 -11.69
CA PRO A 22 -12.12 -50.89 -11.86
C PRO A 22 -12.06 -50.24 -10.49
N VAL A 23 -10.89 -49.66 -10.18
CA VAL A 23 -10.69 -48.90 -8.95
C VAL A 23 -11.55 -47.66 -9.06
N LEU A 24 -12.40 -47.42 -8.05
CA LEU A 24 -13.20 -46.21 -8.00
C LEU A 24 -12.28 -45.00 -7.85
N VAL A 25 -12.31 -44.10 -8.84
CA VAL A 25 -11.52 -42.87 -8.86
C VAL A 25 -12.44 -41.68 -9.01
N THR A 26 -12.18 -40.63 -8.25
CA THR A 26 -12.84 -39.34 -8.42
C THR A 26 -12.02 -38.50 -9.38
N THR A 27 -12.63 -38.05 -10.46
CA THR A 27 -12.01 -37.13 -11.42
C THR A 27 -12.70 -35.78 -11.35
N GLN A 28 -11.96 -34.72 -11.64
CA GLN A 28 -12.51 -33.38 -11.78
C GLN A 28 -12.14 -32.82 -13.14
N LYS A 29 -13.13 -32.32 -13.88
CA LYS A 29 -12.88 -31.65 -15.16
C LYS A 29 -12.22 -30.32 -14.89
N VAL A 30 -11.04 -30.10 -15.48
CA VAL A 30 -10.32 -28.83 -15.40
C VAL A 30 -10.96 -27.85 -16.37
N ALA A 31 -11.24 -26.64 -15.90
CA ALA A 31 -11.66 -25.52 -16.72
C ALA A 31 -10.71 -24.35 -16.45
N LEU A 32 -10.45 -23.54 -17.48
CA LEU A 32 -9.75 -22.28 -17.30
C LEU A 32 -10.66 -21.34 -16.48
N ALA A 33 -10.09 -20.74 -15.45
CA ALA A 33 -10.75 -19.74 -14.62
C ALA A 33 -9.82 -18.55 -14.46
N ASP A 34 -10.39 -17.35 -14.53
CA ASP A 34 -9.66 -16.12 -14.24
C ASP A 34 -9.37 -16.06 -12.74
N TYR A 35 -8.13 -16.40 -12.38
CA TYR A 35 -7.68 -16.42 -11.00
C TYR A 35 -6.92 -15.12 -10.69
N ALA A 36 -7.61 -14.19 -10.04
CA ALA A 36 -7.05 -12.92 -9.57
C ALA A 36 -7.14 -12.84 -8.03
N PRO A 37 -6.16 -13.40 -7.29
CA PRO A 37 -6.17 -13.33 -5.83
C PRO A 37 -6.03 -11.87 -5.38
N ARG A 38 -6.92 -11.44 -4.47
CA ARG A 38 -6.84 -10.10 -3.88
C ARG A 38 -5.69 -10.07 -2.88
N THR A 39 -4.72 -9.20 -3.12
CA THR A 39 -3.66 -8.88 -2.15
C THR A 39 -4.12 -7.74 -1.26
N SER A 40 -4.03 -7.91 0.05
CA SER A 40 -4.25 -6.84 1.04
C SER A 40 -2.91 -6.39 1.60
N LEU A 41 -2.73 -5.08 1.72
CA LEU A 41 -1.53 -4.46 2.28
C LEU A 41 -1.96 -3.53 3.40
N THR A 42 -1.21 -3.53 4.50
CA THR A 42 -1.39 -2.59 5.61
C THR A 42 -0.43 -1.42 5.45
N GLY A 43 -0.86 -0.24 5.85
CA GLY A 43 -0.07 0.98 5.76
C GLY A 43 -0.70 2.11 6.55
N VAL A 44 0.03 3.22 6.67
CA VAL A 44 -0.43 4.43 7.37
C VAL A 44 -0.68 5.52 6.34
N ILE A 45 -1.78 6.25 6.49
CA ILE A 45 -2.07 7.45 5.70
C ILE A 45 -1.31 8.62 6.34
N ALA A 46 -0.44 9.25 5.56
CA ALA A 46 0.27 10.45 5.96
C ALA A 46 -0.03 11.61 5.01
N ALA A 47 0.08 12.84 5.51
CA ALA A 47 -0.02 14.02 4.66
C ALA A 47 1.09 13.99 3.60
N ARG A 48 0.75 14.27 2.34
CA ARG A 48 1.73 14.38 1.25
C ARG A 48 2.78 15.46 1.56
N THR A 49 2.36 16.53 2.22
CA THR A 49 3.20 17.67 2.56
C THR A 49 2.75 18.20 3.92
N LEU A 50 3.71 18.36 4.83
CA LEU A 50 3.49 18.92 6.16
C LEU A 50 4.40 20.14 6.31
N ASN A 51 3.79 21.31 6.49
CA ASN A 51 4.52 22.56 6.64
C ASN A 51 4.44 23.02 8.10
N ASN A 52 5.56 23.01 8.79
CA ASN A 52 5.66 23.60 10.12
C ASN A 52 5.99 25.09 9.98
N LEU A 53 4.98 25.95 10.15
CA LEU A 53 5.12 27.38 9.95
C LEU A 53 5.64 28.05 11.22
N SER A 54 6.61 28.94 11.05
CA SER A 54 7.16 29.76 12.13
C SER A 54 7.33 31.19 11.64
N PHE A 55 7.38 32.12 12.59
CA PHE A 55 7.70 33.51 12.29
C PHE A 55 9.19 33.65 11.97
N ARG A 56 9.50 34.48 10.96
CA ARG A 56 10.89 34.74 10.53
C ARG A 56 11.66 35.64 11.49
N VAL A 57 10.95 36.47 12.23
CA VAL A 57 11.51 37.41 13.22
C VAL A 57 10.94 37.08 14.59
N GLY A 58 11.74 37.32 15.63
CA GLY A 58 11.26 37.26 17.00
C GLY A 58 10.29 38.42 17.28
N GLY A 59 9.32 38.19 18.17
CA GLY A 59 8.37 39.22 18.58
C GLY A 59 7.15 38.63 19.27
N ARG A 60 6.30 39.51 19.81
CA ARG A 60 5.05 39.13 20.46
C ARG A 60 3.96 38.93 19.40
N VAL A 61 3.21 37.84 19.49
CA VAL A 61 2.04 37.64 18.62
C VAL A 61 0.96 38.64 19.01
N ALA A 62 0.53 39.47 18.06
CA ALA A 62 -0.54 40.45 18.25
C ALA A 62 -1.92 39.80 18.05
N GLU A 63 -2.06 39.00 16.99
CA GLU A 63 -3.33 38.36 16.63
C GLU A 63 -3.12 37.05 15.87
N ARG A 64 -4.10 36.15 16.01
CA ARG A 64 -4.24 34.91 15.23
C ARG A 64 -5.52 35.00 14.42
N LEU A 65 -5.40 34.86 13.10
CA LEU A 65 -6.47 35.12 12.13
C LEU A 65 -7.16 33.84 11.64
N VAL A 66 -6.64 32.67 12.01
CA VAL A 66 -7.16 31.36 11.59
C VAL A 66 -7.26 30.39 12.76
N ASP A 67 -8.22 29.48 12.68
CA ASP A 67 -8.46 28.44 13.69
C ASP A 67 -7.94 27.06 13.30
N VAL A 68 -7.75 26.22 14.32
CA VAL A 68 -7.28 24.84 14.13
C VAL A 68 -8.33 24.06 13.33
N GLY A 69 -7.91 23.42 12.26
CA GLY A 69 -8.78 22.66 11.35
C GLY A 69 -9.39 23.48 10.21
N GLN A 70 -9.15 24.80 10.17
CA GLN A 70 -9.59 25.64 9.06
C GLN A 70 -8.73 25.40 7.82
N HIS A 71 -9.37 25.37 6.64
CA HIS A 71 -8.68 25.35 5.36
C HIS A 71 -8.16 26.75 5.02
N VAL A 72 -6.94 26.84 4.49
CA VAL A 72 -6.28 28.11 4.16
C VAL A 72 -5.61 28.02 2.80
N ASP A 73 -5.71 29.09 2.03
CA ASP A 73 -5.12 29.19 0.70
C ASP A 73 -3.68 29.74 0.74
N GLN A 74 -2.95 29.57 -0.35
CA GLN A 74 -1.61 30.14 -0.48
C GLN A 74 -1.66 31.67 -0.37
N GLY A 75 -0.79 32.22 0.47
CA GLY A 75 -0.71 33.67 0.72
C GLY A 75 -1.65 34.18 1.81
N ALA A 76 -2.50 33.32 2.38
CA ALA A 76 -3.33 33.69 3.52
C ALA A 76 -2.48 34.08 4.74
N VAL A 77 -2.82 35.20 5.38
CA VAL A 77 -2.18 35.64 6.62
C VAL A 77 -2.77 34.85 7.78
N LEU A 78 -1.95 34.03 8.44
CA LEU A 78 -2.42 33.16 9.53
C LEU A 78 -2.38 33.85 10.89
N ALA A 79 -1.38 34.70 11.10
CA ALA A 79 -1.16 35.43 12.34
C ALA A 79 -0.23 36.63 12.10
N ARG A 80 -0.30 37.62 13.00
CA ARG A 80 0.49 38.85 12.92
C ARG A 80 1.31 39.05 14.20
N ILE A 81 2.55 39.49 14.04
CA ILE A 81 3.42 39.91 15.14
C ILE A 81 3.19 41.41 15.40
N ASP A 82 3.32 41.84 16.65
CA ASP A 82 3.32 43.25 17.05
C ASP A 82 4.42 44.03 16.31
N PRO A 83 4.07 45.00 15.45
CA PRO A 83 5.03 45.68 14.58
C PRO A 83 5.68 46.91 15.23
N GLN A 84 5.38 47.25 16.49
CA GLN A 84 5.80 48.52 17.09
C GLN A 84 7.32 48.74 17.06
N GLU A 85 8.09 47.70 17.37
CA GLU A 85 9.56 47.75 17.36
C GLU A 85 10.09 47.98 15.94
N GLN A 86 9.63 47.17 14.98
CA GLN A 86 10.06 47.30 13.58
C GLN A 86 9.65 48.63 12.96
N GLN A 87 8.49 49.17 13.33
CA GLN A 87 8.05 50.49 12.89
C GLN A 87 8.91 51.61 13.50
N SER A 88 9.36 51.46 14.75
CA SER A 88 10.27 52.40 15.37
C SER A 88 11.62 52.41 14.66
N ASP A 89 12.18 51.25 14.39
CA ASP A 89 13.45 51.11 13.68
C ASP A 89 13.38 51.67 12.26
N LEU A 90 12.29 51.41 11.55
CA LEU A 90 12.05 51.98 10.21
C LEU A 90 11.98 53.51 10.23
N ARG A 91 11.32 54.10 11.24
CA ARG A 91 11.26 55.57 11.38
C ARG A 91 12.64 56.17 11.64
N SER A 92 13.44 55.55 12.51
CA SER A 92 14.81 56.00 12.78
C SER A 92 15.67 55.93 11.52
N ALA A 93 15.66 54.80 10.81
CA ALA A 93 16.42 54.63 9.57
C ALA A 93 16.01 55.63 8.47
N GLN A 94 14.70 55.95 8.38
CA GLN A 94 14.22 56.93 7.42
C GLN A 94 14.69 58.35 7.78
N ALA A 95 14.68 58.72 9.07
CA ALA A 95 15.17 60.01 9.53
C ALA A 95 16.68 60.17 9.27
N ASP A 96 17.47 59.12 9.49
CA ASP A 96 18.91 59.12 9.19
C ASP A 96 19.17 59.32 7.69
N LEU A 97 18.37 58.67 6.84
CA LEU A 97 18.46 58.82 5.39
C LEU A 97 18.07 60.23 4.93
N ASP A 98 17.05 60.83 5.52
CA ASP A 98 16.60 62.18 5.19
C ASP A 98 17.57 63.26 5.73
N ALA A 99 18.28 63.00 6.84
CA ALA A 99 19.33 63.88 7.35
C ALA A 99 20.63 63.83 6.51
N ALA A 100 20.86 62.72 5.79
CA ALA A 100 22.01 62.54 4.90
C ALA A 100 21.77 63.03 3.46
N ARG A 101 20.53 63.41 3.12
CA ARG A 101 20.15 64.02 1.84
C ARG A 101 20.36 65.53 1.86
#